data_AF-A0A3M2H6C6-F1
#
_entry.id   AF-A0A3M2H6C6-F1
#
_cell.length_a   1.000
_cell.length_b   1.000
_cell.length_c   1.000
_cell.angle_alpha   90.00
_cell.angle_beta   90.00
_cell.angle_gamma   90.00
#
_symmetry.space_group_name_H-M   'P 1'
#
loop_
_entity.id
_entity.type
_entity.pdbx_description
1 polymer ?
#
loop_
_entity_poly.entity_id
_entity_poly.type
_entity_poly.pdbx_seq_one_letter_code
_entity_poly.pdbx_strand_id
1 'polypeptide(L)'
;MNKTEKMLVGERSFCVLLLVFSLAILYLAYQIAGFSSANSPGAFPLGVGLVMLLAALKIGAETLAKAKPDCSGWLDAFGQFRRAHFPRRTLIFAVLAVAYLAAIQWISFYLSTFLFLVLSIVYLRRGRVVAAVLIAALLLLLIYLLFTLAFSVYLP
;
A
#
# COMPACT_ATOMS: atom_id res chain seq x y z
N MET A 1 23.58 -19.73 21.77
CA MET A 1 24.02 -18.55 20.99
C MET A 1 22.76 -17.75 20.60
N ASN A 2 22.40 -16.72 21.36
CA ASN A 2 21.37 -15.78 20.92
C ASN A 2 21.98 -14.97 19.76
N LYS A 3 21.49 -15.19 18.54
CA LYS A 3 21.82 -14.31 17.40
C LYS A 3 21.30 -12.93 17.77
N THR A 4 22.19 -11.98 18.02
CA THR A 4 21.81 -10.58 18.17
C THR A 4 21.19 -10.14 16.85
N GLU A 5 19.88 -9.91 16.82
CA GLU A 5 19.22 -9.36 15.64
C GLU A 5 19.80 -7.97 15.38
N LYS A 6 20.44 -7.83 14.21
CA LYS A 6 20.94 -6.55 13.73
C LYS A 6 19.81 -5.81 13.04
N MET A 7 19.76 -4.51 13.25
CA MET A 7 18.82 -3.63 12.57
C MET A 7 19.06 -3.61 11.07
N LEU A 8 17.97 -3.57 10.29
CA LEU A 8 18.05 -3.30 8.86
C LEU A 8 18.38 -1.82 8.63
N VAL A 9 19.08 -1.56 7.53
CA VAL A 9 19.41 -0.20 7.12
C VAL A 9 18.12 0.56 6.80
N GLY A 10 17.90 1.70 7.46
CA GLY A 10 16.70 2.51 7.27
C GLY A 10 15.48 2.09 8.12
N GLU A 11 15.57 1.01 8.92
CA GLU A 11 14.47 0.53 9.77
C GLU A 11 14.01 1.60 10.78
N ARG A 12 14.95 2.38 11.37
CA ARG A 12 14.59 3.50 12.26
C ARG A 12 13.83 4.60 11.56
N SER A 13 14.34 5.05 10.41
CA SER A 13 13.70 6.10 9.62
C SER A 13 12.32 5.67 9.16
N PHE A 14 12.17 4.40 8.77
CA PHE A 14 10.89 3.81 8.42
C PHE A 14 9.93 3.77 9.62
N CYS A 15 10.37 3.36 10.81
CA CYS A 15 9.54 3.36 12.01
C CYS A 15 9.05 4.77 12.38
N VAL A 16 9.94 5.76 12.34
CA VAL A 16 9.57 7.16 12.60
C VAL A 16 8.56 7.64 11.56
N LEU A 17 8.79 7.34 10.29
CA LEU A 17 7.87 7.69 9.21
C LEU A 17 6.50 7.01 9.41
N LEU A 18 6.48 5.72 9.76
CA LEU A 18 5.26 4.95 10.02
C LEU A 18 4.46 5.56 11.19
N LEU A 19 5.14 5.95 12.27
CA LEU A 19 4.52 6.63 13.41
C LEU A 19 3.89 7.96 12.98
N VAL A 20 4.64 8.81 12.29
CA VAL A 20 4.13 10.11 11.80
C VAL A 20 2.93 9.93 10.88
N PHE A 21 2.99 8.99 9.92
CA PHE A 21 1.87 8.71 9.03
C PHE A 21 0.65 8.15 9.76
N SER A 22 0.85 7.24 10.72
CA SER A 22 -0.26 6.69 11.51
C SER A 22 -0.99 7.79 12.30
N LEU A 23 -0.25 8.72 12.91
CA LEU A 23 -0.81 9.87 13.61
C LEU A 23 -1.52 10.83 12.67
N ALA A 24 -0.95 11.10 11.48
CA ALA A 24 -1.57 11.93 10.46
C ALA A 24 -2.90 11.34 9.98
N ILE A 25 -2.95 10.03 9.72
CA ILE A 25 -4.18 9.32 9.32
C ILE A 25 -5.22 9.42 10.44
N LEU A 26 -4.84 9.19 11.70
CA LEU A 26 -5.75 9.33 12.84
C LEU A 26 -6.29 10.76 12.97
N TYR A 27 -5.44 11.77 12.80
CA TYR A 27 -5.84 13.17 12.84
C TYR A 27 -6.84 13.52 11.72
N LEU A 28 -6.55 13.13 10.48
CA LEU A 28 -7.45 13.33 9.33
C LEU A 28 -8.77 12.57 9.53
N ALA A 29 -8.71 11.31 9.97
CA ALA A 29 -9.90 10.50 10.23
C ALA A 29 -10.80 11.10 11.31
N TYR A 30 -10.18 11.61 12.39
CA TYR A 30 -10.90 12.34 13.43
C TYR A 30 -11.54 13.62 12.90
N GLN A 31 -10.89 14.33 11.98
CA GLN A 31 -11.46 15.53 11.36
C GLN A 31 -12.69 15.24 10.48
N ILE A 32 -12.78 14.04 9.88
CA ILE A 32 -13.91 13.67 9.00
C ILE A 32 -15.22 13.48 9.78
N ALA A 33 -15.18 12.78 10.91
CA ALA A 33 -16.42 12.38 11.61
C ALA A 33 -16.35 12.41 13.15
N GLY A 34 -15.23 12.85 13.73
CA GLY A 34 -15.02 12.81 15.18
C GLY A 34 -15.30 11.43 15.79
N PHE A 35 -15.95 11.42 16.95
CA PHE A 35 -16.49 10.22 17.61
C PHE A 35 -18.02 10.12 17.47
N SER A 36 -18.60 10.69 16.41
CA SER A 36 -20.06 10.84 16.30
C SER A 36 -20.79 9.51 16.16
N SER A 37 -20.22 8.50 15.49
CA SER A 37 -20.76 7.14 15.47
C SER A 37 -19.75 6.10 14.93
N ALA A 38 -19.91 4.84 15.34
CA ALA A 38 -19.12 3.71 14.84
C ALA A 38 -19.37 3.38 13.35
N ASN A 39 -20.47 3.90 12.78
CA ASN A 39 -20.83 3.70 11.38
C ASN A 39 -20.62 4.97 10.53
N SER A 40 -19.80 5.90 11.04
CA SER A 40 -19.48 7.13 10.34
C SER A 40 -18.41 6.93 9.26
N PRO A 41 -18.33 7.81 8.25
CA PRO A 41 -17.31 7.73 7.21
C PRO A 41 -15.86 7.75 7.74
N GLY A 42 -15.64 8.35 8.91
CA GLY A 42 -14.33 8.41 9.58
C GLY A 42 -13.99 7.18 10.42
N ALA A 43 -14.97 6.34 10.78
CA ALA A 43 -14.76 5.21 11.69
C ALA A 43 -13.79 4.16 11.13
N PHE A 44 -13.89 3.85 9.84
CA PHE A 44 -13.00 2.88 9.20
C PHE A 44 -11.55 3.39 9.11
N PRO A 45 -11.26 4.60 8.57
CA PRO A 45 -9.92 5.18 8.61
C PRO A 45 -9.34 5.29 10.04
N LEU A 46 -10.17 5.62 11.03
CA LEU A 46 -9.75 5.75 12.43
C LEU A 46 -9.34 4.39 13.02
N GLY A 47 -10.12 3.33 12.75
CA GLY A 47 -9.78 1.96 13.14
C GLY A 47 -8.47 1.46 12.52
N VAL A 48 -8.28 1.66 11.21
CA VAL A 48 -7.04 1.30 10.52
C VAL A 48 -5.85 2.11 11.06
N GLY A 49 -6.01 3.42 11.27
CA GLY A 49 -4.99 4.29 11.85
C GLY A 49 -4.54 3.83 13.23
N LEU A 50 -5.48 3.36 14.07
CA LEU A 50 -5.16 2.85 15.40
C LEU A 50 -4.34 1.55 15.34
N VAL A 51 -4.74 0.61 14.49
CA VAL A 51 -3.98 -0.63 14.26
C VAL A 51 -2.57 -0.32 13.76
N MET A 52 -2.45 0.63 12.82
CA MET A 52 -1.15 1.08 12.33
C MET A 52 -0.30 1.70 13.43
N LEU A 53 -0.88 2.54 14.29
CA LEU A 53 -0.17 3.16 15.41
C LEU A 53 0.36 2.11 16.40
N LEU A 54 -0.47 1.14 16.78
CA LEU A 54 -0.07 0.06 17.68
C LEU A 54 1.04 -0.80 17.08
N ALA A 55 0.93 -1.15 15.79
CA ALA A 55 1.99 -1.84 15.07
C ALA A 55 3.28 -1.01 15.02
N ALA A 56 3.18 0.30 14.75
CA ALA A 56 4.31 1.22 14.70
C ALA A 56 5.06 1.27 16.04
N LEU A 57 4.32 1.36 17.15
CA LEU A 57 4.87 1.37 18.50
C LEU A 57 5.57 0.04 18.82
N LYS A 58 4.94 -1.09 18.49
CA LYS A 58 5.54 -2.42 18.68
C LYS A 58 6.85 -2.56 17.89
N ILE A 59 6.82 -2.25 16.59
CA ILE A 59 8.01 -2.33 15.72
C ILE A 59 9.08 -1.37 16.24
N GLY A 60 8.70 -0.15 16.66
CA GLY A 60 9.62 0.83 17.24
C GLY A 60 10.30 0.34 18.52
N ALA A 61 9.55 -0.31 19.41
CA ALA A 61 10.08 -0.90 20.64
C ALA A 61 11.07 -2.05 20.35
N GLU A 62 10.73 -2.95 19.42
CA GLU A 62 11.63 -4.03 18.96
C GLU A 62 12.90 -3.45 18.32
N THR A 63 12.74 -2.40 17.51
CA THR A 63 13.82 -1.70 16.81
C THR A 63 14.80 -1.03 17.79
N LEU A 64 14.32 -0.57 18.95
CA LEU A 64 15.16 0.00 20.00
C LEU A 64 16.08 -1.04 20.68
N ALA A 65 15.63 -2.31 20.71
CA ALA A 65 16.37 -3.42 21.30
C ALA A 65 17.41 -4.05 20.37
N LYS A 66 17.39 -3.74 19.07
CA LYS A 66 18.30 -4.32 18.06
C LYS A 66 19.64 -3.58 17.99
N ALA A 67 20.70 -4.31 17.64
CA ALA A 67 22.05 -3.76 17.49
C ALA A 67 22.18 -2.88 16.24
N LYS A 68 23.05 -1.85 16.30
CA LYS A 68 23.28 -0.91 15.18
C LYS A 68 23.64 -1.66 13.89
N PRO A 69 23.17 -1.19 12.71
CA PRO A 69 23.49 -1.80 11.43
C PRO A 69 24.99 -1.64 11.11
N ASP A 70 25.60 -2.67 10.51
CA ASP A 70 26.96 -2.59 9.97
C ASP A 70 26.93 -1.77 8.68
N CYS A 71 27.18 -0.46 8.78
CA CYS A 71 27.23 0.44 7.64
C CYS A 71 28.42 1.38 7.76
N SER A 72 29.28 1.41 6.75
CA SER A 72 30.48 2.25 6.64
C SER A 72 30.21 3.67 6.11
N GLY A 73 28.96 4.04 5.80
CA GLY A 73 28.62 5.38 5.34
C GLY A 73 27.18 5.52 4.78
N TRP A 74 26.77 6.76 4.47
CA TRP A 74 25.43 7.08 3.96
C TRP A 74 25.15 6.54 2.55
N LEU A 75 26.18 6.48 1.69
CA LEU A 75 26.06 5.96 0.32
C LEU A 75 25.85 4.44 0.27
N ASP A 76 26.57 3.69 1.10
CA ASP A 76 26.35 2.23 1.25
C ASP A 76 24.98 1.94 1.87
N ALA A 77 24.54 2.79 2.80
CA ALA A 77 23.21 2.66 3.39
C ALA A 77 22.09 2.87 2.35
N PHE A 78 22.22 3.89 1.49
CA PHE A 78 21.25 4.15 0.42
C PHE A 78 21.24 3.05 -0.65
N GLY A 79 22.42 2.55 -1.03
CA GLY A 79 22.55 1.46 -1.99
C GLY A 79 21.87 0.17 -1.51
N GLN A 80 22.09 -0.20 -0.24
CA GLN A 80 21.45 -1.35 0.39
C GLN A 80 19.94 -1.14 0.56
N PHE A 81 19.51 0.03 1.01
CA PHE A 81 18.09 0.37 1.17
C PHE A 81 17.33 0.27 -0.15
N ARG A 82 17.87 0.84 -1.24
CA ARG A 82 17.23 0.79 -2.57
C ARG A 82 17.09 -0.65 -3.07
N ARG A 83 18.14 -1.47 -2.91
CA ARG A 83 18.13 -2.87 -3.36
C ARG A 83 17.19 -3.74 -2.52
N ALA A 84 17.09 -3.49 -1.23
CA ALA A 84 16.24 -4.24 -0.31
C ALA A 84 14.76 -3.84 -0.39
N HIS A 85 14.45 -2.54 -0.49
CA HIS A 85 13.07 -2.04 -0.36
C HIS A 85 12.39 -1.68 -1.68
N PHE A 86 13.14 -1.46 -2.77
CA PHE A 86 12.58 -1.10 -4.08
C PHE A 86 12.90 -2.14 -5.16
N PRO A 87 12.40 -3.39 -5.04
CA PRO A 87 12.55 -4.35 -6.11
C PRO A 87 11.80 -3.81 -7.35
N ARG A 88 12.39 -4.00 -8.53
CA ARG A 88 11.91 -3.47 -9.82
C ARG A 88 10.42 -3.76 -10.08
N ARG A 89 9.91 -4.89 -9.57
CA ARG A 89 8.49 -5.26 -9.64
C ARG A 89 7.59 -4.27 -8.91
N THR A 90 7.92 -3.92 -7.67
CA THR A 90 7.14 -2.96 -6.87
C THR A 90 7.13 -1.58 -7.52
N LEU A 91 8.27 -1.13 -8.05
CA LEU A 91 8.33 0.16 -8.77
C LEU A 91 7.42 0.18 -10.00
N ILE A 92 7.44 -0.89 -10.81
CA ILE A 92 6.58 -0.99 -11.99
C ILE A 92 5.11 -1.00 -11.60
N PHE A 93 4.73 -1.74 -10.56
CA PHE A 93 3.36 -1.74 -10.04
C PHE A 93 2.93 -0.38 -9.49
N ALA A 94 3.82 0.32 -8.78
CA ALA A 94 3.55 1.66 -8.28
C ALA A 94 3.30 2.65 -9.43
N VAL A 95 4.15 2.64 -10.46
CA VAL A 95 3.95 3.46 -11.66
C VAL A 95 2.64 3.12 -12.36
N LEU A 96 2.33 1.82 -12.50
CA LEU A 96 1.09 1.37 -13.13
C LEU A 96 -0.15 1.79 -12.34
N ALA A 97 -0.09 1.80 -11.00
CA ALA A 97 -1.16 2.28 -10.14
C ALA A 97 -1.36 3.79 -10.25
N VAL A 98 -0.28 4.58 -10.28
CA VAL A 98 -0.35 6.03 -10.50
C VAL A 98 -0.93 6.35 -11.88
N ALA A 99 -0.47 5.63 -12.92
CA ALA A 99 -0.99 5.78 -14.27
C ALA A 99 -2.48 5.42 -14.35
N TYR A 100 -2.91 4.37 -13.65
CA TYR A 100 -4.32 4.02 -13.51
C TYR A 100 -5.14 5.13 -12.88
N LEU A 101 -4.72 5.66 -11.72
CA LEU A 101 -5.43 6.75 -11.04
C LEU A 101 -5.56 8.00 -11.91
N ALA A 102 -4.51 8.33 -12.67
CA ALA A 102 -4.57 9.43 -13.63
C ALA A 102 -5.53 9.12 -14.79
N ALA A 103 -5.49 7.90 -15.34
CA ALA A 103 -6.31 7.49 -16.48
C ALA A 103 -7.82 7.47 -16.20
N ILE A 104 -8.23 7.17 -14.96
CA ILE A 104 -9.65 7.17 -14.56
C ILE A 104 -10.33 8.50 -14.90
N GLN A 105 -9.62 9.63 -14.77
CA GLN A 105 -10.19 10.95 -15.06
C GLN A 105 -10.50 11.18 -16.54
N TRP A 106 -9.93 10.39 -17.45
CA TRP A 106 -10.01 10.62 -18.89
C TRP A 106 -10.74 9.50 -19.64
N ILE A 107 -10.59 8.24 -19.21
CA ILE A 107 -10.89 7.05 -20.05
C ILE A 107 -12.04 6.20 -19.47
N SER A 108 -12.73 6.66 -18.41
CA SER A 108 -13.69 5.93 -17.55
C SER A 108 -13.03 4.96 -16.58
N PHE A 109 -13.71 4.68 -15.46
CA PHE A 109 -13.26 3.70 -14.48
C PHE A 109 -13.06 2.32 -15.11
N TYR A 110 -14.07 1.82 -15.84
CA TYR A 110 -14.09 0.45 -16.36
C TYR A 110 -12.89 0.13 -17.26
N LEU A 111 -12.62 1.00 -18.24
CA LEU A 111 -11.55 0.77 -19.20
C LEU A 111 -10.17 0.96 -18.54
N SER A 112 -10.03 1.93 -17.63
CA SER A 112 -8.80 2.13 -16.87
C SER A 112 -8.48 0.94 -15.97
N THR A 113 -9.48 0.41 -15.24
CA THR A 113 -9.32 -0.76 -14.36
C THR A 113 -9.02 -2.01 -15.17
N PHE A 114 -9.68 -2.20 -16.32
CA PHE A 114 -9.42 -3.33 -17.21
C PHE A 114 -7.96 -3.32 -17.70
N LEU A 115 -7.49 -2.19 -18.25
CA LEU A 115 -6.12 -2.05 -18.73
C LEU A 115 -5.11 -2.24 -17.61
N PHE A 116 -5.36 -1.66 -16.44
CA PHE A 116 -4.54 -1.83 -15.25
C PHE A 116 -4.40 -3.31 -14.86
N LEU A 117 -5.51 -4.04 -14.81
CA LEU A 117 -5.54 -5.47 -14.48
C LEU A 117 -4.81 -6.32 -15.53
N VAL A 118 -5.06 -6.09 -16.82
CA VAL A 118 -4.39 -6.81 -17.91
C VAL A 118 -2.89 -6.59 -17.85
N LEU A 119 -2.44 -5.34 -17.80
CA LEU A 119 -1.01 -5.00 -17.74
C LEU A 119 -0.34 -5.60 -16.50
N SER A 120 -0.99 -5.51 -15.33
CA SER A 120 -0.53 -6.10 -14.08
C SER A 120 -0.35 -7.61 -14.17
N ILE A 121 -1.36 -8.32 -14.69
CA ILE A 121 -1.35 -9.79 -14.77
C ILE A 121 -0.37 -10.26 -15.83
N VAL A 122 -0.31 -9.61 -17.00
CA VAL A 122 0.67 -9.93 -18.05
C VAL A 122 2.09 -9.77 -17.54
N TYR A 123 2.36 -8.66 -16.85
CA TYR A 123 3.67 -8.38 -16.26
C TYR A 123 4.05 -9.41 -15.20
N LEU A 124 3.12 -9.79 -14.32
CA LEU A 124 3.39 -10.75 -13.24
C LEU A 124 3.49 -12.20 -13.73
N ARG A 125 2.68 -12.61 -14.72
CA ARG A 125 2.63 -13.98 -15.28
C ARG A 125 3.54 -14.20 -16.48
N ARG A 126 4.38 -13.23 -16.85
CA ARG A 126 5.33 -13.32 -17.98
C ARG A 126 4.66 -13.76 -19.31
N GLY A 127 3.61 -13.06 -19.73
CA GLY A 127 3.16 -13.12 -21.14
C GLY A 127 1.96 -14.02 -21.48
N ARG A 128 1.23 -14.56 -20.50
CA ARG A 128 -0.06 -15.24 -20.77
C ARG A 128 -1.19 -14.23 -21.00
N VAL A 129 -1.16 -13.52 -22.13
CA VAL A 129 -2.05 -12.39 -22.44
C VAL A 129 -3.52 -12.81 -22.47
N VAL A 130 -3.87 -13.92 -23.10
CA VAL A 130 -5.26 -14.40 -23.17
C VAL A 130 -5.83 -14.68 -21.79
N ALA A 131 -5.07 -15.40 -20.94
CA ALA A 131 -5.49 -15.67 -19.57
C ALA A 131 -5.57 -14.37 -18.75
N ALA A 132 -4.68 -13.41 -18.98
CA ALA A 132 -4.73 -12.12 -18.31
C ALA A 132 -5.99 -11.33 -18.67
N VAL A 133 -6.36 -11.30 -19.95
CA VAL A 133 -7.58 -10.64 -20.45
C VAL A 133 -8.82 -11.29 -19.86
N LEU A 134 -8.93 -12.63 -19.87
CA LEU A 134 -10.08 -13.33 -19.30
C LEU A 134 -10.23 -13.09 -17.80
N ILE A 135 -9.12 -13.16 -17.05
CA ILE A 135 -9.14 -12.94 -15.60
C ILE A 135 -9.44 -11.48 -15.28
N ALA A 136 -8.88 -10.53 -16.03
CA ALA A 136 -9.18 -9.11 -15.87
C ALA A 136 -10.66 -8.81 -16.16
N ALA A 137 -11.22 -9.38 -17.23
CA ALA A 137 -12.64 -9.24 -17.56
C ALA A 137 -13.54 -9.83 -16.45
N LEU A 138 -13.21 -11.02 -15.95
CA LEU A 138 -13.95 -11.66 -14.85
C LEU A 138 -13.88 -10.83 -13.56
N LEU A 139 -12.71 -10.32 -13.20
CA LEU A 139 -12.55 -9.46 -12.02
C LEU A 139 -13.30 -8.14 -12.17
N LEU A 140 -13.25 -7.52 -13.35
CA LEU A 140 -14.00 -6.29 -13.63
C LEU A 140 -15.51 -6.53 -13.55
N LEU A 141 -16.00 -7.66 -14.09
CA LEU A 141 -17.40 -8.07 -13.97
C LEU A 141 -17.79 -8.27 -12.51
N LEU A 142 -16.95 -8.94 -11.71
CA LEU A 142 -17.21 -9.15 -10.28
C LEU A 142 -17.26 -7.82 -9.53
N ILE A 143 -16.32 -6.91 -9.81
CA ILE A 143 -16.31 -5.55 -9.25
C ILE A 143 -17.60 -4.83 -9.65
N TYR A 144 -17.98 -4.84 -10.93
CA TYR A 144 -19.22 -4.23 -11.41
C TYR A 144 -20.44 -4.76 -10.65
N LEU A 145 -20.60 -6.09 -10.55
CA LEU A 145 -21.70 -6.71 -9.81
C LEU A 145 -21.69 -6.32 -8.34
N LEU A 146 -20.51 -6.29 -7.70
CA LEU A 146 -20.39 -5.87 -6.30
C LEU A 146 -20.87 -4.42 -6.11
N PHE A 147 -20.45 -3.50 -6.98
CA PHE A 147 -20.84 -2.10 -6.89
C PHE A 147 -22.31 -1.86 -7.20
N THR A 148 -22.85 -2.52 -8.23
CA THR A 148 -24.25 -2.38 -8.61
C THR A 148 -25.19 -3.05 -7.60
N LEU A 149 -24.87 -4.27 -7.13
CA LEU A 149 -25.79 -5.04 -6.27
C LEU A 149 -25.62 -4.76 -4.78
N ALA A 150 -24.38 -4.63 -4.30
CA ALA A 150 -24.13 -4.43 -2.87
C ALA A 150 -24.16 -2.95 -2.47
N PHE A 151 -23.67 -2.07 -3.34
CA PHE A 151 -23.57 -0.64 -3.02
C PHE A 151 -24.63 0.23 -3.71
N SER A 152 -25.35 -0.27 -4.73
CA SER A 152 -26.34 0.51 -5.51
C SER A 152 -25.79 1.86 -6.04
N VAL A 153 -24.47 1.96 -6.20
CA VAL A 153 -23.78 3.16 -6.69
C VAL A 153 -23.31 2.89 -8.12
N TYR A 154 -23.74 3.73 -9.05
CA TYR A 154 -23.18 3.76 -10.40
C TYR A 154 -21.80 4.41 -10.35
N LEU A 155 -20.78 3.65 -10.75
CA LEU A 155 -19.42 4.17 -10.91
C LEU A 155 -19.36 5.02 -12.21
N PRO A 156 -18.66 6.17 -12.19
CA PRO A 156 -18.53 7.07 -13.34
C PRO A 156 -17.66 6.51 -14.48
#